data_AF-A0A3C0UAL2-F1
#
_entry.id   AF-A0A3C0UAL2-F1
#
_cell.length_a   1.000
_cell.length_b   1.000
_cell.length_c   1.000
_cell.angle_alpha   90.00
_cell.angle_beta   90.00
_cell.angle_gamma   90.00
#
_symmetry.space_group_name_H-M   'P 1'
#
loop_
_entity.id
_entity.type
_entity.pdbx_description
1 polymer ?
#
loop_
_entity_poly.entity_id
_entity_poly.type
_entity_poly.pdbx_seq_one_letter_code
_entity_poly.pdbx_strand_id
1 'polypeptide(L)'
;MSHPYVSEDHEGKPWFEWIIAIVVLVATVLAFLGYTKTATVVIAVAAIVTGLIRLVLRERSPWKVRSVSFDAFIGISLGVGLFILLGLLPVGL
;
A
#
# COMPACT_ATOMS: atom_id res chain seq x y z
N MET A 1 -7.69 38.29 -13.42
CA MET A 1 -7.85 37.38 -12.27
C MET A 1 -6.75 36.35 -12.38
N SER A 2 -5.69 36.51 -11.58
CA SER A 2 -4.53 35.62 -11.60
C SER A 2 -4.91 34.33 -10.88
N HIS A 3 -4.82 33.19 -11.57
CA HIS A 3 -4.96 31.90 -10.92
C HIS A 3 -3.92 31.84 -9.79
N PRO A 4 -4.31 31.60 -8.53
CA PRO A 4 -3.33 31.41 -7.46
C PRO A 4 -2.41 30.27 -7.88
N TYR A 5 -1.10 30.52 -7.89
CA TYR A 5 -0.12 29.48 -8.14
C TYR A 5 -0.09 28.58 -6.90
N VAL A 6 -0.81 27.46 -6.97
CA VAL A 6 -0.71 26.36 -6.02
C VAL A 6 0.41 25.48 -6.54
N SER A 7 1.53 25.42 -5.82
CA SER A 7 2.64 24.55 -6.18
C SER A 7 2.20 23.09 -5.98
N GLU A 8 1.82 22.41 -7.06
CA GLU A 8 1.65 20.94 -7.10
C GLU A 8 2.98 20.20 -6.84
N ASP A 9 4.12 20.90 -6.80
CA ASP A 9 5.43 20.37 -6.38
C ASP A 9 5.42 19.73 -4.98
N HIS A 10 4.39 20.02 -4.20
CA HIS A 10 4.18 19.47 -2.85
C HIS A 10 3.20 18.30 -2.81
N GLU A 11 2.62 17.86 -3.92
CA GLU A 11 1.74 16.69 -4.00
C GLU A 11 2.54 15.40 -4.22
N GLY A 12 2.01 14.27 -3.73
CA GLY A 12 2.65 12.97 -3.92
C GLY A 12 2.93 12.71 -5.40
N LYS A 13 4.04 12.05 -5.72
CA LYS A 13 4.40 11.74 -7.09
C LYS A 13 3.43 10.68 -7.65
N PRO A 14 2.65 10.97 -8.70
CA PRO A 14 1.57 10.09 -9.18
C PRO A 14 2.02 8.67 -9.53
N TRP A 15 3.27 8.51 -10.00
CA TRP A 15 3.80 7.22 -10.45
C TRP A 15 3.76 6.13 -9.38
N PHE A 16 3.97 6.48 -8.11
CA PHE A 16 3.99 5.48 -7.03
C PHE A 16 2.58 4.95 -6.75
N GLU A 17 1.58 5.85 -6.75
CA GLU A 17 0.18 5.49 -6.55
C GLU A 17 -0.31 4.56 -7.67
N TRP A 18 0.10 4.82 -8.92
CA TRP A 18 -0.19 3.94 -10.05
C TRP A 18 0.44 2.54 -9.93
N ILE A 19 1.66 2.43 -9.38
CA ILE A 19 2.26 1.12 -9.10
C ILE A 19 1.42 0.35 -8.09
N ILE A 20 1.02 0.99 -6.98
CA ILE A 20 0.18 0.33 -5.97
C ILE A 20 -1.18 -0.05 -6.56
N ALA A 21 -1.77 0.80 -7.40
CA ALA A 21 -3.02 0.48 -8.09
C ALA A 21 -2.89 -0.77 -8.98
N ILE A 22 -1.78 -0.92 -9.70
CA ILE A 22 -1.49 -2.12 -10.51
C ILE A 22 -1.34 -3.35 -9.61
N VAL A 23 -0.65 -3.23 -8.47
CA VAL A 23 -0.51 -4.34 -7.52
C VAL A 23 -1.88 -4.79 -6.98
N VAL A 24 -2.74 -3.84 -6.64
CA VAL A 24 -4.13 -4.14 -6.22
C VAL A 24 -4.90 -4.82 -7.34
N LEU A 25 -4.81 -4.33 -8.57
CA LEU A 25 -5.45 -4.93 -9.73
C LEU A 25 -5.00 -6.40 -9.94
N VAL A 26 -3.69 -6.67 -9.85
CA VAL A 26 -3.15 -8.03 -9.95
C VAL A 26 -3.68 -8.91 -8.82
N ALA A 27 -3.72 -8.42 -7.59
CA ALA A 27 -4.30 -9.16 -6.47
C ALA A 27 -5.79 -9.45 -6.68
N THR A 28 -6.56 -8.51 -7.22
CA THR A 28 -7.97 -8.71 -7.57
C THR A 28 -8.14 -9.81 -8.61
N VAL A 29 -7.32 -9.81 -9.67
CA VAL A 29 -7.36 -10.87 -10.70
C VAL A 29 -7.01 -12.23 -10.09
N LEU A 30 -5.97 -12.31 -9.26
CA LEU A 30 -5.58 -13.54 -8.57
C LEU A 30 -6.71 -14.07 -7.69
N ALA A 31 -7.38 -13.20 -6.93
CA ALA A 31 -8.52 -13.58 -6.11
C ALA A 31 -9.70 -14.08 -6.96
N PHE A 32 -9.99 -13.42 -8.08
CA PHE A 32 -11.04 -13.82 -9.01
C PHE A 32 -10.80 -15.21 -9.61
N LEU A 33 -9.53 -15.57 -9.86
CA LEU A 33 -9.12 -16.88 -10.36
C LEU A 33 -9.07 -17.98 -9.26
N GLY A 34 -9.47 -17.67 -8.03
CA GLY A 34 -9.43 -18.62 -6.90
C GLY A 34 -8.10 -18.70 -6.17
N TYR A 35 -7.09 -17.91 -6.56
CA TYR A 35 -5.79 -17.82 -5.87
C TYR A 35 -5.83 -16.83 -4.69
N THR A 36 -6.86 -16.93 -3.85
CA THR A 36 -7.12 -15.99 -2.75
C THR A 36 -5.95 -15.89 -1.78
N LYS A 37 -5.25 -17.01 -1.49
CA LYS A 37 -4.05 -17.00 -0.64
C LYS A 37 -2.94 -16.14 -1.25
N THR A 38 -2.67 -16.32 -2.54
CA THR A 38 -1.64 -15.57 -3.26
C THR A 38 -2.01 -14.09 -3.36
N ALA A 39 -3.28 -13.77 -3.63
CA ALA A 39 -3.78 -12.40 -3.63
C ALA A 39 -3.57 -11.70 -2.27
N THR A 40 -3.91 -12.39 -1.17
CA THR A 40 -3.70 -11.87 0.19
C THR A 40 -2.22 -11.65 0.50
N VAL A 41 -1.33 -12.57 0.09
CA VAL A 41 0.12 -12.40 0.24
C VAL A 41 0.61 -11.17 -0.52
N VAL A 42 0.16 -10.97 -1.76
CA VAL A 42 0.53 -9.80 -2.57
C VAL A 42 0.15 -8.50 -1.86
N ILE A 43 -1.08 -8.39 -1.35
CA ILE A 43 -1.53 -7.20 -0.61
C ILE A 43 -0.76 -7.03 0.70
N ALA A 44 -0.53 -8.10 1.45
CA ALA A 44 0.19 -8.05 2.71
C ALA A 44 1.63 -7.55 2.54
N VAL A 45 2.33 -8.10 1.54
CA VAL A 45 3.69 -7.67 1.17
C VAL A 45 3.68 -6.21 0.72
N ALA A 46 2.74 -5.82 -0.14
CA ALA A 46 2.64 -4.44 -0.61
C ALA A 46 2.45 -3.46 0.56
N ALA A 47 1.56 -3.77 1.52
CA ALA A 47 1.30 -2.94 2.69
C ALA A 47 2.52 -2.81 3.63
N ILE A 48 3.27 -3.90 3.85
CA ILE A 48 4.50 -3.86 4.64
C ILE A 48 5.58 -3.05 3.92
N VAL A 49 5.79 -3.31 2.63
CA VAL A 49 6.82 -2.63 1.85
C VAL A 49 6.55 -1.13 1.77
N THR A 50 5.31 -0.70 1.53
CA THR A 50 4.95 0.72 1.54
C THR A 50 5.16 1.34 2.93
N GLY A 51 4.76 0.66 4.00
CA GLY A 51 5.01 1.10 5.37
C GLY A 51 6.51 1.24 5.70
N LEU A 52 7.34 0.30 5.24
CA LEU A 52 8.80 0.35 5.40
C LEU A 52 9.43 1.50 4.59
N ILE A 53 9.03 1.66 3.33
CA ILE A 53 9.49 2.78 2.49
C ILE A 53 9.14 4.12 3.15
N ARG A 54 7.96 4.23 3.78
CA ARG A 54 7.55 5.41 4.53
C ARG A 54 8.44 5.68 5.73
N LEU A 55 8.83 4.65 6.49
CA LEU A 55 9.76 4.80 7.63
C LEU A 55 11.17 5.22 7.19
N VAL A 56 11.65 4.70 6.06
CA VAL A 56 12.99 4.98 5.53
C VAL A 56 13.05 6.37 4.91
N LEU A 57 12.11 6.71 4.03
CA LEU A 57 12.13 7.96 3.29
C LEU A 57 11.54 9.15 4.06
N ARG A 58 10.66 8.89 5.04
CA ARG A 58 10.00 9.91 5.88
C ARG A 58 9.40 11.04 5.04
N GLU A 59 9.97 12.24 5.10
CA GLU A 59 9.54 13.44 4.37
C GLU A 59 9.82 13.37 2.86
N ARG A 60 10.66 12.44 2.41
CA ARG A 60 10.98 12.21 1.00
C ARG A 60 10.17 11.08 0.37
N SER A 61 9.17 10.55 1.07
CA SER A 61 8.36 9.46 0.51
C SER A 61 7.66 9.92 -0.77
N PRO A 62 7.51 9.03 -1.77
CA PRO A 62 6.94 9.41 -3.04
C PRO A 62 5.43 9.68 -2.97
N TRP A 63 4.75 9.40 -1.85
CA TRP A 63 3.36 9.80 -1.58
C TRP A 63 3.29 10.66 -0.31
N LYS A 64 2.25 11.50 -0.21
CA LYS A 64 2.10 12.47 0.89
C LYS A 64 0.87 12.17 1.73
N VAL A 65 1.10 11.81 2.99
CA VAL A 65 0.07 11.56 4.00
C VAL A 65 0.38 12.38 5.25
N ARG A 66 -0.66 12.74 6.00
CA ARG A 66 -0.65 13.64 7.18
C ARG A 66 0.40 13.29 8.25
N SER A 67 0.79 12.02 8.41
CA SER A 67 1.81 11.58 9.37
C SER A 67 2.59 10.37 8.84
N VAL A 68 3.92 10.36 9.05
CA VAL A 68 4.82 9.23 8.71
C VAL A 68 4.54 8.02 9.60
N SER A 69 4.39 8.24 10.91
CA SER A 69 4.20 7.16 11.88
C SER A 69 2.85 6.48 11.73
N PHE A 70 1.80 7.24 11.46
CA PHE A 70 0.46 6.71 11.24
C PHE A 70 0.41 5.79 10.02
N ASP A 71 0.95 6.25 8.89
CA ASP A 71 0.92 5.52 7.63
C ASP A 71 1.75 4.22 7.71
N ALA A 72 2.94 4.30 8.29
CA ALA A 72 3.76 3.11 8.56
C ALA A 72 3.07 2.12 9.51
N PHE A 73 2.42 2.61 10.57
CA PHE A 73 1.70 1.77 11.52
C PHE A 73 0.56 1.01 10.84
N ILE A 74 -0.25 1.69 10.03
CA ILE A 74 -1.37 1.06 9.31
C ILE A 74 -0.86 0.04 8.30
N GLY A 75 0.12 0.41 7.46
CA GLY A 75 0.65 -0.50 6.44
C GLY A 75 1.28 -1.77 7.03
N ILE A 76 2.11 -1.62 8.05
CA ILE A 76 2.78 -2.76 8.69
C ILE A 76 1.77 -3.60 9.47
N SER A 77 0.89 -3.00 10.27
CA SER A 77 -0.11 -3.74 11.06
C SER A 77 -1.08 -4.49 10.15
N LEU A 78 -1.50 -3.90 9.03
CA LEU A 78 -2.33 -4.56 8.04
C LEU A 78 -1.62 -5.78 7.45
N GLY A 79 -0.39 -5.64 6.95
CA GLY A 79 0.30 -6.77 6.33
C GLY A 79 0.65 -7.88 7.32
N VAL A 80 1.06 -7.53 8.55
CA VAL A 80 1.27 -8.51 9.62
C VAL A 80 -0.05 -9.20 9.99
N GLY A 81 -1.13 -8.44 10.14
CA GLY A 81 -2.46 -8.97 10.42
C GLY A 81 -2.94 -9.95 9.34
N LEU A 82 -2.71 -9.63 8.06
CA LEU A 82 -3.03 -10.52 6.95
C LEU A 82 -2.20 -11.81 6.96
N PHE A 83 -0.90 -11.75 7.30
CA PHE A 83 -0.09 -12.95 7.45
C PHE A 83 -0.52 -13.83 8.64
N ILE A 84 -0.86 -13.21 9.76
CA ILE A 84 -1.41 -13.92 10.92
C ILE A 84 -2.71 -14.61 10.51
N LEU A 85 -3.61 -13.91 9.82
CA LEU A 85 -4.88 -14.48 9.36
C LEU A 85 -4.65 -15.65 8.39
N LEU A 86 -3.70 -15.51 7.46
CA LEU A 86 -3.34 -16.55 6.50
C LEU A 86 -2.74 -17.79 7.18
N GLY A 87 -1.96 -17.60 8.25
CA GLY A 87 -1.33 -18.70 9.00
C GLY A 87 -2.26 -19.37 10.01
N LEU A 88 -3.20 -18.64 10.60
CA LEU A 88 -4.12 -19.14 11.62
C LEU A 88 -5.39 -19.73 11.05
N LEU A 89 -5.94 -19.15 9.97
CA LEU A 89 -7.15 -19.67 9.35
C LEU A 89 -6.79 -20.59 8.19
N PRO A 90 -7.36 -21.82 8.13
CA PRO A 90 -7.33 -22.59 6.92
C PRO A 90 -8.16 -21.82 5.88
N VAL A 91 -7.48 -21.06 5.02
CA VAL A 91 -8.13 -20.42 3.88
C VAL A 91 -8.52 -21.56 2.93
N GLY A 92 -9.77 -22.01 3.09
CA GLY A 92 -10.41 -22.99 2.21
C GLY A 92 -10.50 -22.42 0.80
N LEU A 93 -10.17 -23.27 -0.17
CA LEU A 93 -10.64 -23.11 -1.55
C LEU A 93 -12.11 -23.54 -1.59
#